data_AF-Q8VX36-F1
#
_entry.id   AF-Q8VX36-F1
#
_cell.length_a   1.000
_cell.length_b   1.000
_cell.length_c   1.000
_cell.angle_alpha   90.00
_cell.angle_beta   90.00
_cell.angle_gamma   90.00
#
_symmetry.space_group_name_H-M   'P 1'
#
loop_
_entity.id
_entity.type
_entity.pdbx_description
1 polymer ?
#
loop_
_entity_poly.entity_id
_entity_poly.type
_entity_poly.pdbx_seq_one_letter_code
_entity_poly.pdbx_strand_id
1 'polypeptide(L)'
;GNPCNTNALICLKNAPNIPAKNFHALTRLDENRAKCQLALKAGVFYDKVSNVTIWGNHSTTQVPDFLNAKINGIPVKEVITDRKWLEQEFTERVQKRGGVLIQKWGRSSAASTAVSIVDAIRSLVTPTANDDWFSSGVYTNGNPYGIAEDIVFSMPCRSKGDGDYE
;
A
#
# COMPACT_ATOMS: atom_id res chain seq x y z
N GLY A 1 -1.79 8.09 12.60
CA GLY A 1 -2.07 7.12 13.68
C GLY A 1 -3.38 6.41 13.41
N ASN A 2 -3.57 5.20 13.96
CA ASN A 2 -4.76 4.39 13.68
C ASN A 2 -6.03 4.91 14.40
N PRO A 3 -7.22 4.72 13.81
CA PRO A 3 -7.48 4.20 12.45
C PRO A 3 -7.13 5.23 11.37
N CYS A 4 -6.11 4.98 10.54
CA CYS A 4 -5.47 6.07 9.77
C CYS A 4 -6.35 6.63 8.65
N ASN A 5 -7.12 5.79 7.94
CA ASN A 5 -8.05 6.24 6.90
C ASN A 5 -9.12 7.18 7.48
N THR A 6 -9.84 6.75 8.52
CA THR A 6 -10.88 7.56 9.15
C THR A 6 -10.30 8.80 9.83
N ASN A 7 -9.14 8.70 10.48
CA ASN A 7 -8.47 9.87 11.05
C ASN A 7 -8.08 10.90 9.98
N ALA A 8 -7.61 10.45 8.80
CA ALA A 8 -7.31 11.34 7.68
C ALA A 8 -8.58 12.01 7.15
N LEU A 9 -9.70 11.27 7.05
CA LEU A 9 -11.00 11.83 6.67
C LEU A 9 -11.48 12.89 7.68
N ILE A 10 -11.38 12.61 8.98
CA ILE A 10 -11.73 13.60 10.01
C ILE A 10 -10.82 14.83 9.86
N CYS A 11 -9.53 14.63 9.64
CA CYS A 11 -8.57 15.72 9.49
C CYS A 11 -8.90 16.63 8.30
N LEU A 12 -9.17 16.04 7.12
CA LEU A 12 -9.53 16.83 5.92
C LEU A 12 -10.87 17.55 6.07
N LYS A 13 -11.86 16.91 6.74
CA LYS A 13 -13.17 17.53 6.98
C LYS A 13 -13.10 18.70 7.96
N ASN A 14 -12.11 18.73 8.84
CA ASN A 14 -11.86 19.82 9.78
C ASN A 14 -10.84 20.86 9.26
N ALA A 15 -10.34 20.69 8.03
CA ALA A 15 -9.36 21.60 7.42
C ALA A 15 -9.82 22.03 6.01
N PRO A 16 -10.98 22.71 5.87
CA PRO A 16 -11.59 23.01 4.57
C PRO A 16 -10.74 23.92 3.67
N ASN A 17 -9.80 24.67 4.27
CA ASN A 17 -8.88 25.55 3.53
C ASN A 17 -7.66 24.82 2.96
N ILE A 18 -7.49 23.53 3.26
CA ILE A 18 -6.41 22.69 2.74
C ILE A 18 -7.02 21.75 1.68
N PRO A 19 -6.42 21.64 0.47
CA PRO A 19 -6.93 20.72 -0.55
C PRO A 19 -7.05 19.28 -0.02
N ALA A 20 -8.24 18.68 -0.17
CA ALA A 20 -8.53 17.33 0.36
C ALA A 20 -7.58 16.24 -0.16
N LYS A 21 -7.05 16.42 -1.38
CA LYS A 21 -6.09 15.50 -1.99
C LYS A 21 -4.77 15.40 -1.22
N ASN A 22 -4.42 16.41 -0.40
CA ASN A 22 -3.17 16.45 0.36
C ASN A 22 -3.18 15.52 1.60
N PHE A 23 -4.31 14.88 1.91
CA PHE A 23 -4.46 14.04 3.09
C PHE A 23 -4.23 12.58 2.73
N HIS A 24 -3.17 12.02 3.31
CA HIS A 24 -2.75 10.64 3.07
C HIS A 24 -2.90 9.78 4.33
N ALA A 25 -3.49 8.60 4.19
CA ALA A 25 -3.44 7.52 5.15
C ALA A 25 -2.38 6.49 4.71
N LEU A 26 -1.46 6.18 5.61
CA LEU A 26 -0.29 5.36 5.30
C LEU A 26 -0.63 3.86 5.20
N THR A 27 -0.60 3.32 3.99
CA THR A 27 -0.65 1.87 3.68
C THR A 27 0.65 1.33 3.09
N ARG A 28 1.69 2.18 2.98
CA ARG A 28 3.00 1.82 2.43
C ARG A 28 3.72 0.71 3.21
N LEU A 29 3.51 0.63 4.53
CA LEU A 29 4.06 -0.47 5.32
C LEU A 29 3.52 -1.83 4.85
N ASP A 30 2.23 -1.88 4.52
CA ASP A 30 1.57 -3.08 4.05
C ASP A 30 2.03 -3.44 2.63
N GLU A 31 2.20 -2.44 1.75
CA GLU A 31 2.78 -2.64 0.42
C GLU A 31 4.20 -3.22 0.50
N ASN A 32 5.07 -2.64 1.34
CA ASN A 32 6.44 -3.13 1.53
C ASN A 32 6.44 -4.58 2.06
N ARG A 33 5.49 -4.93 2.94
CA ARG A 33 5.31 -6.31 3.44
C ARG A 33 4.80 -7.25 2.35
N ALA A 34 3.86 -6.80 1.52
CA ALA A 34 3.35 -7.55 0.37
C ALA A 34 4.45 -7.84 -0.65
N LYS A 35 5.25 -6.83 -1.04
CA LYS A 35 6.43 -6.98 -1.90
C LYS A 35 7.38 -8.05 -1.35
N CYS A 36 7.67 -8.00 -0.05
CA CYS A 36 8.50 -9.01 0.61
C CYS A 36 7.89 -10.42 0.56
N GLN A 37 6.59 -10.60 0.80
CA GLN A 37 5.94 -11.91 0.75
C GLN A 37 5.92 -12.50 -0.67
N LEU A 38 5.63 -11.69 -1.69
CA LEU A 38 5.68 -12.12 -3.10
C LEU A 38 7.09 -12.52 -3.50
N ALA A 39 8.09 -11.71 -3.14
CA ALA A 39 9.50 -12.01 -3.41
C ALA A 39 9.93 -13.34 -2.80
N LEU A 40 9.59 -13.55 -1.52
CA LEU A 40 9.87 -14.81 -0.81
C LEU A 40 9.21 -16.02 -1.47
N LYS A 41 7.94 -15.90 -1.88
CA LYS A 41 7.22 -17.01 -2.53
C LYS A 41 7.78 -17.34 -3.92
N ALA A 42 8.21 -16.32 -4.67
CA ALA A 42 8.81 -16.50 -6.00
C ALA A 42 10.30 -16.82 -5.98
N GLY A 43 10.97 -16.81 -4.82
CA GLY A 43 12.41 -17.07 -4.72
C GLY A 43 13.28 -15.98 -5.34
N VAL A 44 12.79 -14.74 -5.39
CA VAL A 44 13.52 -13.58 -5.92
C VAL A 44 13.81 -12.55 -4.82
N PHE A 45 14.70 -11.60 -5.10
CA PHE A 45 14.89 -10.46 -4.21
C PHE A 45 13.74 -9.44 -4.38
N TYR A 46 13.42 -8.68 -3.33
CA TYR A 46 12.23 -7.82 -3.32
C TYR A 46 12.31 -6.64 -4.29
N ASP A 47 13.51 -6.28 -4.75
CA ASP A 47 13.74 -5.27 -5.79
C ASP A 47 13.19 -5.70 -7.16
N LYS A 48 12.85 -6.99 -7.32
CA LYS A 48 12.24 -7.55 -8.54
C LYS A 48 10.72 -7.46 -8.52
N VAL A 49 10.10 -7.01 -7.43
CA VAL A 49 8.64 -6.95 -7.29
C VAL A 49 8.16 -5.50 -7.42
N SER A 50 7.25 -5.26 -8.37
CA SER A 50 6.67 -3.95 -8.67
C SER A 50 5.15 -4.02 -8.78
N ASN A 51 4.49 -2.88 -8.96
CA ASN A 51 3.05 -2.76 -9.22
C ASN A 51 2.17 -3.38 -8.12
N VAL A 52 2.66 -3.41 -6.88
CA VAL A 52 1.91 -3.92 -5.73
C VAL A 52 1.01 -2.82 -5.20
N THR A 53 -0.28 -3.12 -5.12
CA THR A 53 -1.29 -2.21 -4.56
C THR A 53 -1.88 -2.79 -3.29
N ILE A 54 -2.06 -1.95 -2.29
CA ILE A 54 -2.94 -2.21 -1.15
C ILE A 54 -4.22 -1.41 -1.37
N TRP A 55 -5.35 -2.11 -1.51
CA TRP A 55 -6.64 -1.45 -1.61
C TRP A 55 -7.34 -1.36 -0.25
N GLY A 56 -8.05 -0.26 -0.03
CA GLY A 56 -9.01 -0.13 1.06
C GLY A 56 -8.48 0.46 2.36
N ASN A 57 -9.02 -0.04 3.47
CA ASN A 57 -8.72 0.47 4.80
C ASN A 57 -7.44 -0.18 5.34
N HIS A 58 -6.63 0.55 6.12
CA HIS A 58 -5.53 -0.03 6.88
C HIS A 58 -6.05 -0.87 8.05
N SER A 59 -6.49 -2.09 7.73
CA SER A 59 -7.08 -3.07 8.65
C SER A 59 -6.94 -4.48 8.09
N THR A 60 -7.58 -5.47 8.73
CA THR A 60 -7.74 -6.84 8.21
C THR A 60 -8.71 -6.95 7.03
N THR A 61 -9.26 -5.85 6.55
CA THR A 61 -10.10 -5.82 5.34
C THR A 61 -9.35 -5.22 4.13
N GLN A 62 -8.07 -4.87 4.29
CA GLN A 62 -7.24 -4.45 3.15
C GLN A 62 -7.10 -5.59 2.15
N VAL A 63 -6.94 -5.23 0.87
CA VAL A 63 -6.73 -6.19 -0.22
C VAL A 63 -5.35 -5.98 -0.84
N PRO A 64 -4.35 -6.83 -0.51
CA PRO A 64 -3.09 -6.90 -1.23
C PRO A 64 -3.32 -7.48 -2.64
N ASP A 65 -3.23 -6.63 -3.64
CA ASP A 65 -3.56 -6.96 -5.02
C ASP A 65 -2.42 -7.70 -5.72
N PHE A 66 -2.55 -9.02 -5.82
CA PHE A 66 -1.63 -9.83 -6.58
C PHE A 66 -1.97 -9.90 -8.08
N LEU A 67 -3.16 -9.44 -8.52
CA LEU A 67 -3.58 -9.53 -9.91
C LEU A 67 -2.81 -8.57 -10.79
N ASN A 68 -2.56 -7.36 -10.28
CA ASN A 68 -1.83 -6.30 -10.99
C ASN A 68 -0.33 -6.24 -10.64
N ALA A 69 0.08 -6.93 -9.58
CA ALA A 69 1.48 -7.03 -9.18
C ALA A 69 2.33 -7.75 -10.23
N LYS A 70 3.60 -7.36 -10.32
CA LYS A 70 4.58 -7.91 -11.26
C LYS A 70 5.84 -8.38 -10.54
N ILE A 71 6.48 -9.40 -11.10
CA ILE A 71 7.79 -9.91 -10.71
C ILE A 71 8.67 -9.95 -11.96
N ASN A 72 9.80 -9.26 -11.96
CA ASN A 72 10.66 -9.05 -13.13
C ASN A 72 9.87 -8.54 -14.36
N GLY A 73 8.88 -7.66 -14.13
CA GLY A 73 8.02 -7.12 -15.19
C GLY A 73 6.91 -8.05 -15.70
N ILE A 74 6.86 -9.30 -15.23
CA ILE A 74 5.86 -10.30 -15.61
C ILE A 74 4.74 -10.35 -14.56
N PRO A 75 3.45 -10.48 -14.93
CA PRO A 75 2.37 -10.62 -13.95
C PRO A 75 2.62 -11.73 -12.92
N VAL A 76 2.35 -11.45 -11.64
CA VAL A 76 2.59 -12.39 -10.52
C VAL A 76 1.95 -13.76 -10.76
N LYS A 77 0.77 -13.82 -11.37
CA LYS A 77 0.06 -15.08 -11.66
C LYS A 77 0.80 -16.02 -12.61
N GLU A 78 1.69 -15.49 -13.44
CA GLU A 78 2.50 -16.29 -14.37
C GLU A 78 3.80 -16.80 -13.70
N VAL A 79 4.25 -16.11 -12.65
CA VAL A 79 5.47 -16.47 -11.90
C VAL A 79 5.15 -17.38 -10.71
N ILE A 80 4.11 -17.06 -9.95
CA ILE A 80 3.62 -17.85 -8.82
C ILE A 80 2.34 -18.58 -9.28
N THR A 81 2.51 -19.83 -9.72
CA THR A 81 1.42 -20.65 -10.25
C THR A 81 0.49 -21.22 -9.16
N ASP A 82 0.89 -21.12 -7.90
CA ASP A 82 0.11 -21.52 -6.73
C ASP A 82 -0.99 -20.48 -6.42
N ARG A 83 -2.10 -20.60 -7.16
CA ARG A 83 -3.25 -19.69 -7.04
C ARG A 83 -3.91 -19.74 -5.66
N LYS A 84 -3.93 -20.91 -5.01
CA LYS A 84 -4.50 -21.06 -3.67
C LYS A 84 -3.72 -20.23 -2.66
N TRP A 85 -2.40 -20.24 -2.76
CA TRP A 85 -1.56 -19.39 -1.93
C TRP A 85 -1.83 -17.90 -2.15
N LEU A 86 -1.98 -17.46 -3.41
CA LEU A 86 -2.28 -16.06 -3.75
C LEU A 86 -3.63 -15.59 -3.19
N GLU A 87 -4.67 -16.42 -3.28
CA GLU A 87 -6.02 -16.04 -2.86
C GLU A 87 -6.25 -16.18 -1.34
N GLN A 88 -5.64 -17.19 -0.71
CA GLN A 88 -5.96 -17.54 0.69
C GLN A 88 -4.86 -17.18 1.67
N GLU A 89 -3.60 -17.42 1.33
CA GLU A 89 -2.49 -17.25 2.27
C GLU A 89 -1.81 -15.89 2.17
N PHE A 90 -1.66 -15.34 0.97
CA PHE A 90 -0.90 -14.13 0.72
C PHE A 90 -1.48 -12.94 1.50
N THR A 91 -2.79 -12.72 1.36
CA THR A 91 -3.52 -11.66 2.08
C THR A 91 -3.39 -11.84 3.60
N GLU A 92 -3.58 -13.05 4.10
CA GLU A 92 -3.46 -13.35 5.53
C GLU A 92 -2.05 -13.08 6.07
N ARG A 93 -1.02 -13.47 5.31
CA ARG A 93 0.39 -13.25 5.67
C ARG A 93 0.73 -11.76 5.78
N VAL A 94 0.20 -10.93 4.89
CA VAL A 94 0.39 -9.47 4.93
C VAL A 94 -0.34 -8.89 6.13
N GLN A 95 -1.62 -9.21 6.30
CA GLN A 95 -2.47 -8.71 7.39
C GLN A 95 -1.94 -9.08 8.78
N LYS A 96 -1.47 -10.32 8.97
CA LYS A 96 -0.97 -10.82 10.25
C LYS A 96 0.50 -10.50 10.52
N ARG A 97 1.22 -9.89 9.57
CA ARG A 97 2.67 -9.66 9.69
C ARG A 97 3.05 -8.86 10.93
N GLY A 98 2.25 -7.84 11.28
CA GLY A 98 2.46 -7.03 12.48
C GLY A 98 2.38 -7.87 13.77
N GLY A 99 1.39 -8.75 13.87
CA GLY A 99 1.22 -9.65 15.03
C GLY A 99 2.37 -10.62 15.19
N VAL A 100 2.82 -11.25 14.09
CA VAL A 100 3.98 -12.17 14.11
C VAL A 100 5.27 -11.44 14.53
N LEU A 101 5.46 -10.19 14.11
CA LEU A 101 6.60 -9.39 14.54
C LEU A 101 6.55 -9.08 16.03
N ILE A 102 5.38 -8.70 16.57
CA ILE A 102 5.20 -8.43 18.00
C ILE A 102 5.48 -9.69 18.82
N GLN A 103 4.99 -10.85 18.40
CA GLN A 103 5.24 -12.13 19.09
C GLN A 103 6.74 -12.46 19.19
N LYS A 104 7.52 -12.16 18.14
CA LYS A 104 8.97 -12.42 18.14
C LYS A 104 9.78 -11.35 18.86
N TRP A 105 9.41 -10.08 18.72
CA TRP A 105 10.22 -8.95 19.18
C TRP A 105 9.78 -8.38 20.54
N GLY A 106 8.57 -8.72 21.02
CA GLY A 106 7.99 -8.15 22.24
C GLY A 106 7.66 -6.65 22.14
N ARG A 107 7.83 -6.03 20.95
CA ARG A 107 7.65 -4.60 20.71
C ARG A 107 7.05 -4.33 19.34
N SER A 108 6.57 -3.10 19.15
CA SER A 108 5.97 -2.66 17.88
C SER A 108 6.99 -2.66 16.74
N SER A 109 6.50 -2.68 15.50
CA SER A 109 7.31 -2.67 14.28
C SER A 109 7.89 -1.29 13.93
N ALA A 110 8.28 -0.50 14.93
CA ALA A 110 8.60 0.93 14.83
C ALA A 110 9.62 1.25 13.73
N ALA A 111 10.72 0.50 13.65
CA ALA A 111 11.76 0.74 12.64
C ALA A 111 11.23 0.55 11.21
N SER A 112 10.52 -0.54 10.93
CA SER A 112 9.92 -0.77 9.61
C SER A 112 8.82 0.23 9.27
N THR A 113 8.06 0.69 10.29
CA THR A 113 7.07 1.75 10.11
C THR A 113 7.76 3.06 9.74
N ALA A 114 8.85 3.43 10.41
CA ALA A 114 9.62 4.63 10.06
C ALA A 114 10.14 4.60 8.62
N VAL A 115 10.70 3.45 8.18
CA VAL A 115 11.10 3.25 6.78
C VAL A 115 9.92 3.47 5.84
N SER A 116 8.76 2.87 6.12
CA SER A 116 7.58 3.04 5.26
C SER A 116 7.06 4.48 5.17
N ILE A 117 7.26 5.29 6.21
CA ILE A 117 6.91 6.71 6.20
C ILE A 117 7.85 7.47 5.25
N VAL A 118 9.15 7.22 5.36
CA VAL A 118 10.15 7.83 4.46
C VAL A 118 9.87 7.42 3.02
N ASP A 119 9.60 6.15 2.77
CA ASP A 119 9.25 5.63 1.45
C ASP A 119 7.98 6.30 0.87
N ALA A 120 6.95 6.49 1.69
CA ALA A 120 5.71 7.15 1.27
C ALA A 120 5.93 8.62 0.90
N ILE A 121 6.68 9.37 1.72
CA ILE A 121 7.02 10.76 1.41
C ILE A 121 7.87 10.83 0.14
N ARG A 122 8.88 9.95 0.01
CA ARG A 122 9.73 9.88 -1.17
C ARG A 122 8.95 9.63 -2.45
N SER A 123 7.91 8.80 -2.41
CA SER A 123 7.04 8.55 -3.57
C SER A 123 6.27 9.78 -4.05
N LEU A 124 6.08 10.79 -3.21
CA LEU A 124 5.46 12.07 -3.60
C LEU A 124 6.50 13.09 -4.07
N VAL A 125 7.76 13.01 -3.60
CA VAL A 125 8.82 13.99 -3.92
C VAL A 125 9.90 13.44 -4.88
N THR A 126 9.68 12.25 -5.43
CA THR A 126 10.52 11.63 -6.45
C THR A 126 9.61 11.17 -7.58
N PRO A 127 9.93 11.44 -8.86
CA PRO A 127 9.18 10.91 -9.98
C PRO A 127 9.03 9.38 -9.85
N THR A 128 7.80 8.89 -9.98
CA THR A 128 7.53 7.45 -9.97
C THR A 128 8.20 6.80 -11.18
N ALA A 129 8.85 5.65 -10.97
CA ALA A 129 9.67 5.01 -11.98
C ALA A 129 8.80 4.28 -13.02
N ASN A 130 8.99 4.61 -14.30
CA ASN A 130 8.37 3.91 -15.43
C ASN A 130 6.85 3.75 -15.25
N ASP A 131 6.35 2.53 -15.39
CA ASP A 131 4.95 2.13 -15.20
C ASP A 131 4.65 1.60 -13.78
N ASP A 132 5.50 1.88 -12.79
CA ASP A 132 5.25 1.49 -11.39
C ASP A 132 4.29 2.48 -10.69
N TRP A 133 3.86 2.14 -9.49
CA TRP A 133 3.02 2.98 -8.64
C TRP A 133 3.29 2.71 -7.16
N PHE A 134 2.68 3.50 -6.30
CA PHE A 134 2.68 3.30 -4.85
C PHE A 134 1.25 3.32 -4.30
N SER A 135 1.05 2.65 -3.17
CA SER A 135 -0.22 2.62 -2.44
C SER A 135 -0.30 3.79 -1.48
N SER A 136 -1.41 4.51 -1.52
CA SER A 136 -1.73 5.53 -0.53
C SER A 136 -3.22 5.60 -0.29
N GLY A 137 -3.63 5.66 0.98
CA GLY A 137 -4.98 6.04 1.36
C GLY A 137 -5.22 7.49 1.05
N VAL A 138 -6.08 7.80 0.09
CA VAL A 138 -6.35 9.19 -0.32
C VAL A 138 -7.84 9.42 -0.52
N TYR A 139 -8.22 10.69 -0.67
CA TYR A 139 -9.61 11.09 -0.84
C TYR A 139 -10.19 10.55 -2.17
N THR A 140 -11.36 9.93 -2.13
CA THR A 140 -11.88 9.15 -3.26
C THR A 140 -12.63 9.94 -4.33
N ASN A 141 -12.96 11.22 -4.11
CA ASN A 141 -13.73 11.98 -5.09
C ASN A 141 -13.01 12.05 -6.44
N GLY A 142 -13.71 11.68 -7.52
CA GLY A 142 -13.12 11.63 -8.86
C GLY A 142 -12.31 10.36 -9.16
N ASN A 143 -12.30 9.36 -8.28
CA ASN A 143 -11.62 8.10 -8.57
C ASN A 143 -12.26 7.38 -9.79
N PRO A 144 -11.45 6.80 -10.70
CA PRO A 144 -11.96 6.11 -11.89
C PRO A 144 -12.39 4.65 -11.62
N TYR A 145 -12.23 4.15 -10.38
CA TYR A 145 -12.41 2.75 -10.03
C TYR A 145 -13.85 2.41 -9.57
N GLY A 146 -14.73 3.40 -9.50
CA GLY A 146 -16.11 3.21 -9.01
C GLY A 146 -16.20 2.97 -7.51
N ILE A 147 -15.14 3.30 -6.75
CA ILE A 147 -15.15 3.26 -5.29
C ILE A 147 -16.03 4.41 -4.79
N ALA A 148 -16.75 4.18 -3.69
CA ALA A 148 -17.59 5.21 -3.07
C ALA A 148 -16.81 6.52 -2.83
N GLU A 149 -17.47 7.64 -3.11
CA GLU A 149 -16.93 8.98 -2.84
C GLU A 149 -16.99 9.35 -1.35
N ASP A 150 -16.36 10.46 -1.01
CA ASP A 150 -16.33 11.06 0.33
C ASP A 150 -15.72 10.19 1.44
N ILE A 151 -14.72 9.39 1.08
CA ILE A 151 -13.95 8.56 2.03
C ILE A 151 -12.46 8.65 1.73
N VAL A 152 -11.64 8.14 2.67
CA VAL A 152 -10.21 7.92 2.44
C VAL A 152 -9.99 6.43 2.21
N PHE A 153 -9.55 6.06 1.01
CA PHE A 153 -9.40 4.67 0.57
C PHE A 153 -8.03 4.48 -0.08
N SER A 154 -7.34 3.40 0.27
CA SER A 154 -6.04 3.08 -0.35
C SER A 154 -6.22 2.60 -1.78
N MET A 155 -5.46 3.17 -2.70
CA MET A 155 -5.50 2.87 -4.14
C MET A 155 -4.12 3.13 -4.77
N PRO A 156 -3.85 2.65 -6.00
CA PRO A 156 -2.57 2.87 -6.65
C PRO A 156 -2.50 4.32 -7.14
N CYS A 157 -1.37 4.97 -6.88
CA CYS A 157 -1.10 6.35 -7.26
C CYS A 157 0.29 6.41 -7.91
N ARG A 158 0.50 7.39 -8.79
CA ARG A 158 1.84 7.76 -9.28
C ARG A 158 2.04 9.27 -9.16
N SER A 159 3.30 9.69 -9.13
CA SER A 159 3.68 11.09 -8.92
C SER A 159 4.78 11.53 -9.87
N LYS A 160 4.79 12.82 -10.20
CA LYS A 160 5.89 13.49 -10.91
C LYS A 160 7.00 13.93 -9.96
N GLY A 161 6.86 13.72 -8.65
CA GLY A 161 7.84 14.12 -7.65
C GLY A 161 7.70 15.57 -7.18
N ASP A 162 6.54 16.19 -7.43
CA ASP A 162 6.21 17.58 -7.09
C ASP A 162 5.35 17.70 -5.81
N GLY A 163 5.17 16.60 -5.07
CA GLY A 163 4.33 16.50 -3.89
C GLY A 163 2.90 16.06 -4.19
N ASP A 164 2.51 15.98 -5.47
CA ASP A 164 1.17 15.64 -5.92
C ASP A 164 1.10 14.21 -6.49
N TYR A 165 -0.08 13.73 -6.85
CA TYR A 165 -0.28 12.41 -7.46
C TYR A 165 -1.49 12.36 -8.38
N GLU A 166 -1.51 11.30 -9.21
CA GLU A 166 -2.65 10.86 -10.03
C GLU A 166 -2.87 9.36 -9.92
#